data_AF-A0A8S4GNX9-F1
#
_entry.id   AF-A0A8S4GNX9-F1
#
_cell.length_a   1.000
_cell.length_b   1.000
_cell.length_c   1.000
_cell.angle_alpha   90.00
_cell.angle_beta   90.00
_cell.angle_gamma   90.00
#
_symmetry.space_group_name_H-M   'P 1'
#
loop_
_entity.id
_entity.type
_entity.pdbx_description
1 polymer ?
#
loop_
_entity_poly.entity_id
_entity_poly.type
_entity_poly.pdbx_seq_one_letter_code
_entity_poly.pdbx_strand_id
1 'polypeptide(L)'
;MAASYGCRATAFDGAAQVLVFLRASIAMNPGMEKQIEVTNAVISTQSGNMSFNGWEITNTAVANNFATNADGYVPSIRLEDAVDGAFYLKVDVEGHEPEVYRAATRLIKGQKVVHSLFEFTYYTDDLGWNDGYVETFDMFLSAGYACFDVERLTTVGKEILEHGAMQEIYPCGEGLPYCQTNILCTLDAASLPTLATIAHKSHRTGV
;
A
#
# COMPACT_ATOMS: atom_id res chain seq x y z
N MET A 1 6.81 6.56 -12.30
CA MET A 1 7.84 7.52 -11.86
C MET A 1 9.17 6.85 -11.52
N ALA A 2 9.24 5.79 -10.70
CA ALA A 2 10.53 5.15 -10.38
C ALA A 2 11.32 4.69 -11.64
N ALA A 3 10.64 4.05 -12.60
CA ALA A 3 11.26 3.60 -13.86
C ALA A 3 11.79 4.73 -14.75
N SER A 4 11.19 5.92 -14.73
CA SER A 4 11.75 7.05 -15.50
C SER A 4 13.09 7.53 -14.94
N TYR A 5 13.42 7.18 -13.69
CA TYR A 5 14.71 7.43 -13.05
C TYR A 5 15.64 6.20 -13.06
N GLY A 6 15.31 5.15 -13.82
CA GLY A 6 16.15 3.96 -13.99
C GLY A 6 15.98 2.89 -12.90
N CYS A 7 15.04 3.05 -11.97
CA CYS A 7 14.74 2.02 -10.99
C CYS A 7 13.89 0.90 -11.61
N ARG A 8 14.15 -0.33 -11.19
CA ARG A 8 13.22 -1.43 -11.46
C ARG A 8 11.97 -1.29 -10.59
N ALA A 9 10.83 -1.65 -11.14
CA ALA A 9 9.56 -1.67 -10.42
C ALA A 9 8.82 -2.98 -10.69
N THR A 10 8.20 -3.52 -9.65
CA THR A 10 7.24 -4.62 -9.76
C THR A 10 5.89 -4.08 -9.33
N ALA A 11 4.89 -4.21 -10.18
CA ALA A 11 3.53 -3.79 -9.92
C ALA A 11 2.63 -5.01 -9.82
N PHE A 12 1.81 -5.05 -8.78
CA PHE A 12 0.82 -6.10 -8.54
C PHE A 12 -0.56 -5.47 -8.63
N ASP A 13 -1.43 -6.06 -9.43
CA ASP A 13 -2.84 -5.66 -9.51
C ASP A 13 -3.67 -6.88 -9.93
N GLY A 14 -4.78 -7.12 -9.23
CA GLY A 14 -5.68 -8.24 -9.55
C GLY A 14 -6.74 -7.91 -10.59
N ALA A 15 -6.97 -6.63 -10.90
CA ALA A 15 -8.02 -6.18 -11.79
C ALA A 15 -7.53 -6.25 -13.24
N ALA A 16 -8.05 -7.22 -14.00
CA ALA A 16 -7.69 -7.40 -15.41
C ALA A 16 -7.82 -6.10 -16.23
N GLN A 17 -8.84 -5.29 -15.96
CA GLN A 17 -9.04 -3.98 -16.58
C GLN A 17 -7.91 -2.99 -16.26
N VAL A 18 -7.43 -2.93 -15.02
CA VAL A 18 -6.34 -2.01 -14.62
C VAL A 18 -5.02 -2.44 -15.27
N LEU A 19 -4.78 -3.75 -15.36
CA LEU A 19 -3.60 -4.30 -16.03
C LEU A 19 -3.50 -3.91 -17.52
N VAL A 20 -4.63 -3.76 -18.21
CA VAL A 20 -4.65 -3.26 -19.59
C VAL A 20 -4.13 -1.82 -19.64
N PHE A 21 -4.59 -0.96 -18.74
CA PHE A 21 -4.13 0.43 -18.66
C PHE A 21 -2.66 0.54 -18.25
N LEU A 22 -2.20 -0.29 -17.31
CA LEU A 22 -0.79 -0.34 -16.91
C LEU A 22 0.10 -0.75 -18.08
N ARG A 23 -0.25 -1.83 -18.78
CA ARG A 23 0.51 -2.30 -19.96
C ARG A 23 0.52 -1.29 -21.09
N ALA A 24 -0.61 -0.65 -21.36
CA ALA A 24 -0.68 0.44 -22.34
C ALA A 24 0.23 1.61 -21.94
N SER A 25 0.21 2.01 -20.67
CA SER A 25 1.07 3.07 -20.13
C SER A 25 2.55 2.73 -20.28
N ILE A 26 2.95 1.48 -20.01
CA ILE A 26 4.33 1.02 -20.22
C ILE A 26 4.70 1.07 -21.71
N ALA A 27 3.83 0.55 -22.58
CA ALA A 27 4.08 0.51 -24.02
C ALA A 27 4.20 1.91 -24.66
N MET A 28 3.52 2.92 -24.13
CA MET A 28 3.62 4.30 -24.57
C MET A 28 4.93 4.99 -24.14
N ASN A 29 5.74 4.36 -23.28
CA ASN A 29 6.98 4.92 -22.77
C ASN A 29 8.17 4.01 -23.15
N PRO A 30 8.81 4.24 -24.32
CA PRO A 30 9.88 3.39 -24.82
C PRO A 30 11.01 3.17 -23.81
N GLY A 31 11.41 1.91 -23.60
CA GLY A 31 12.47 1.52 -22.68
C GLY A 31 12.00 1.17 -21.27
N MET A 32 10.75 1.47 -20.91
CA MET A 32 10.19 1.10 -19.61
C MET A 32 9.83 -0.38 -19.50
N GLU A 33 9.62 -1.07 -20.63
CA GLU A 33 9.26 -2.49 -20.66
C GLU A 33 10.33 -3.42 -20.04
N LYS A 34 11.57 -2.95 -19.96
CA LYS A 34 12.70 -3.68 -19.34
C LYS A 34 12.84 -3.40 -17.85
N GLN A 35 12.14 -2.38 -17.34
CA GLN A 35 12.26 -1.90 -15.97
C GLN A 35 11.03 -2.21 -15.13
N ILE A 36 9.87 -2.40 -15.76
CA ILE A 36 8.60 -2.61 -15.07
C ILE A 36 8.10 -4.03 -15.35
N GLU A 37 8.00 -4.81 -14.28
CA GLU A 37 7.28 -6.08 -14.28
C GLU A 37 5.85 -5.84 -13.75
N VAL A 38 4.87 -6.42 -14.43
CA VAL A 38 3.46 -6.34 -14.04
C VAL A 38 2.93 -7.74 -13.79
N THR A 39 2.50 -8.00 -12.57
CA THR A 39 1.98 -9.29 -12.11
C THR A 39 0.48 -9.19 -11.88
N ASN A 40 -0.29 -10.04 -12.56
CA ASN A 40 -1.72 -10.20 -12.30
C ASN A 40 -1.94 -11.04 -11.04
N ALA A 41 -1.91 -10.40 -9.88
CA ALA A 41 -2.13 -11.06 -8.61
C ALA A 41 -2.63 -10.06 -7.56
N VAL A 42 -3.45 -10.55 -6.64
CA VAL A 42 -3.73 -9.86 -5.38
C VAL A 42 -2.66 -10.22 -4.36
N ILE A 43 -2.34 -9.29 -3.46
CA ILE A 43 -1.46 -9.56 -2.33
C ILE A 43 -2.29 -10.01 -1.13
N SER A 44 -1.93 -11.14 -0.52
CA SER A 44 -2.58 -11.64 0.68
C SER A 44 -1.67 -12.60 1.46
N THR A 45 -2.04 -12.85 2.71
CA THR A 45 -1.33 -13.77 3.61
C THR A 45 -1.42 -15.24 3.17
N GLN A 46 -2.38 -15.56 2.31
CA GLN A 46 -2.62 -16.90 1.78
C GLN A 46 -2.33 -16.96 0.28
N SER A 47 -1.41 -17.84 -0.12
CA SER A 47 -1.14 -18.09 -1.54
C SER A 47 -2.20 -19.02 -2.13
N GLY A 48 -2.63 -18.78 -3.38
CA GLY A 48 -3.66 -19.58 -4.04
C GLY A 48 -4.40 -18.81 -5.12
N ASN A 49 -5.70 -19.08 -5.28
CA ASN A 49 -6.61 -18.24 -6.07
C ASN A 49 -7.69 -17.69 -5.13
N MET A 50 -7.99 -16.42 -5.26
CA MET A 50 -9.05 -15.74 -4.50
C MET A 50 -10.10 -15.21 -5.45
N SER A 51 -11.35 -15.16 -4.99
CA SER A 51 -12.37 -14.47 -5.76
C SER A 51 -12.18 -12.96 -5.60
N PHE A 52 -12.13 -12.25 -6.72
CA PHE A 52 -11.93 -10.82 -6.79
C PHE A 52 -12.82 -10.21 -7.88
N ASN A 53 -13.66 -9.25 -7.51
CA ASN A 53 -14.58 -8.59 -8.44
C ASN A 53 -14.10 -7.20 -8.92
N GLY A 54 -12.88 -6.80 -8.55
CA GLY A 54 -12.35 -5.45 -8.81
C GLY A 54 -12.46 -4.50 -7.61
N TRP A 55 -13.20 -4.89 -6.57
CA TRP A 55 -13.39 -4.10 -5.34
C TRP A 55 -13.23 -4.97 -4.08
N GLU A 56 -13.84 -6.15 -4.08
CA GLU A 56 -13.89 -7.05 -2.92
C GLU A 56 -13.11 -8.33 -3.18
N ILE A 57 -12.41 -8.81 -2.14
CA ILE A 57 -11.79 -10.13 -2.11
C ILE A 57 -12.62 -11.03 -1.20
N THR A 58 -13.11 -12.16 -1.73
CA THR A 58 -13.74 -13.21 -0.90
C THR A 58 -12.85 -14.45 -0.81
N ASN A 59 -12.56 -14.83 0.43
CA ASN A 59 -11.79 -16.02 0.79
C ASN A 59 -12.66 -17.29 0.69
N THR A 60 -13.38 -17.48 -0.42
CA THR A 60 -13.81 -18.84 -0.77
C THR A 60 -12.61 -19.57 -1.32
N ALA A 61 -11.82 -20.16 -0.43
CA ALA A 61 -10.78 -21.12 -0.78
C ALA A 61 -11.42 -22.21 -1.64
N VAL A 62 -11.27 -22.13 -2.96
CA VAL A 62 -11.61 -23.24 -3.84
C VAL A 62 -10.51 -24.26 -3.62
N ALA A 63 -10.79 -25.23 -2.77
CA ALA A 63 -9.90 -26.35 -2.50
C ALA A 63 -9.46 -26.99 -3.83
N ASN A 64 -8.16 -26.87 -4.11
CA ASN A 64 -7.36 -27.79 -4.95
C ASN A 64 -7.75 -28.02 -6.41
N ASN A 65 -8.58 -27.18 -7.04
CA ASN A 65 -8.71 -27.22 -8.49
C ASN A 65 -8.13 -25.95 -9.10
N PHE A 66 -6.95 -26.09 -9.71
CA PHE A 66 -6.33 -25.13 -10.63
C PHE A 66 -7.17 -24.97 -11.92
N ALA A 67 -8.47 -24.75 -11.77
CA ALA A 67 -9.39 -24.45 -12.86
C ALA A 67 -9.20 -22.98 -13.24
N THR A 68 -8.31 -22.78 -14.20
CA THR A 68 -8.29 -21.72 -15.20
C THR A 68 -9.49 -20.76 -15.16
N ASN A 69 -9.22 -19.48 -14.84
CA ASN A 69 -9.99 -18.32 -15.30
C ASN A 69 -11.53 -18.48 -15.29
N ALA A 70 -12.11 -18.94 -14.19
CA ALA A 70 -13.52 -18.61 -13.94
C ALA A 70 -13.59 -17.10 -13.69
N ASP A 71 -14.50 -16.40 -14.36
CA ASP A 71 -14.71 -14.96 -14.18
C ASP A 71 -14.74 -14.61 -12.69
N GLY A 72 -13.83 -13.72 -12.27
CA GLY A 72 -13.75 -13.27 -10.88
C GLY A 72 -12.85 -14.09 -9.95
N TYR A 73 -11.89 -14.90 -10.45
CA TYR A 73 -10.80 -15.45 -9.64
C TYR A 73 -9.42 -14.99 -10.13
N VAL A 74 -8.54 -14.63 -9.18
CA VAL A 74 -7.22 -14.08 -9.44
C VAL A 74 -6.18 -14.77 -8.55
N PRO A 75 -4.94 -15.00 -9.04
CA PRO A 75 -3.87 -15.49 -8.19
C PRO A 75 -3.67 -14.59 -6.97
N SER A 76 -3.49 -15.22 -5.82
CA SER A 76 -3.10 -14.58 -4.58
C SER A 76 -1.69 -15.01 -4.21
N ILE A 77 -0.86 -14.03 -3.86
CA ILE A 77 0.53 -14.26 -3.48
C ILE A 77 0.88 -13.47 -2.23
N ARG A 78 1.85 -13.97 -1.46
CA ARG A 78 2.47 -13.19 -0.39
C ARG A 78 3.51 -12.26 -1.00
N LEU A 79 3.51 -10.99 -0.60
CA LEU A 79 4.47 -10.01 -1.14
C LEU A 79 5.91 -10.43 -0.86
N GLU A 80 6.16 -10.93 0.35
CA GLU A 80 7.48 -11.41 0.80
C GLU A 80 7.99 -12.69 0.14
N ASP A 81 7.20 -13.33 -0.73
CA ASP A 81 7.63 -14.44 -1.58
C ASP A 81 7.90 -13.97 -3.03
N ALA A 82 7.43 -12.78 -3.40
CA ALA A 82 7.56 -12.22 -4.75
C ALA A 82 8.74 -11.25 -4.88
N VAL A 83 9.19 -10.62 -3.79
CA VAL A 83 10.30 -9.65 -3.78
C VAL A 83 11.20 -9.83 -2.56
N ASP A 84 12.51 -9.59 -2.73
CA ASP A 84 13.50 -9.67 -1.64
C ASP A 84 13.59 -8.40 -0.79
N GLY A 85 13.06 -7.29 -1.30
CA GLY A 85 13.12 -5.96 -0.70
C GLY A 85 12.84 -4.87 -1.73
N ALA A 86 12.67 -3.64 -1.25
CA ALA A 86 12.41 -2.49 -2.10
C ALA A 86 13.00 -1.22 -1.48
N PHE A 87 13.49 -0.32 -2.33
CA PHE A 87 13.77 1.04 -1.86
C PHE A 87 12.46 1.76 -1.49
N TYR A 88 11.41 1.56 -2.27
CA TYR A 88 10.13 2.22 -2.09
C TYR A 88 8.97 1.24 -2.35
N LEU A 89 8.02 1.18 -1.43
CA LEU A 89 6.79 0.41 -1.53
C LEU A 89 5.60 1.38 -1.48
N LYS A 90 4.77 1.41 -2.53
CA LYS A 90 3.46 2.09 -2.50
C LYS A 90 2.37 1.03 -2.33
N VAL A 91 1.46 1.24 -1.38
CA VAL A 91 0.26 0.41 -1.19
C VAL A 91 -0.97 1.30 -1.26
N ASP A 92 -1.93 0.93 -2.09
CA ASP A 92 -3.13 1.69 -2.37
C ASP A 92 -4.16 0.69 -2.87
N VAL A 93 -4.93 0.15 -1.92
CA VAL A 93 -5.82 -1.00 -2.12
C VAL A 93 -7.17 -0.76 -1.45
N GLU A 94 -7.58 0.50 -1.38
CA GLU A 94 -8.93 0.94 -1.00
C GLU A 94 -9.34 0.43 0.41
N GLY A 95 -8.45 0.52 1.38
CA GLY A 95 -8.71 0.14 2.79
C GLY A 95 -8.15 -1.22 3.20
N HIS A 96 -7.70 -2.04 2.25
CA HIS A 96 -7.11 -3.36 2.52
C HIS A 96 -5.60 -3.33 2.80
N GLU A 97 -5.00 -2.16 3.03
CA GLU A 97 -3.57 -1.97 3.26
C GLU A 97 -3.02 -2.87 4.38
N PRO A 98 -3.72 -3.07 5.53
CA PRO A 98 -3.25 -3.97 6.57
C PRO A 98 -2.99 -5.41 6.09
N GLU A 99 -3.79 -5.93 5.15
CA GLU A 99 -3.60 -7.29 4.61
C GLU A 99 -2.31 -7.39 3.79
N VAL A 100 -1.99 -6.33 3.02
CA VAL A 100 -0.73 -6.25 2.28
C VAL A 100 0.45 -6.27 3.25
N TYR A 101 0.36 -5.52 4.35
CA TYR A 101 1.43 -5.48 5.34
C TYR A 101 1.57 -6.77 6.15
N ARG A 102 0.47 -7.44 6.48
CA ARG A 102 0.52 -8.80 7.04
C ARG A 102 1.25 -9.76 6.09
N ALA A 103 0.98 -9.68 4.78
CA ALA A 103 1.66 -10.45 3.74
C ALA A 103 3.10 -10.00 3.45
N ALA A 104 3.55 -8.89 4.05
CA ALA A 104 4.89 -8.33 3.90
C ALA A 104 5.67 -8.28 5.24
N THR A 105 5.18 -8.97 6.28
CA THR A 105 5.70 -8.88 7.65
C THR A 105 7.22 -9.08 7.71
N ARG A 106 7.78 -10.06 6.99
CA ARG A 106 9.23 -10.30 6.99
C ARG A 106 10.01 -9.17 6.34
N LEU A 107 9.44 -8.52 5.32
CA LEU A 107 10.07 -7.40 4.63
C LEU A 107 10.14 -6.18 5.54
N ILE A 108 9.05 -5.85 6.24
CA ILE A 108 8.99 -4.69 7.15
C ILE A 108 9.85 -4.94 8.38
N LYS A 109 9.64 -6.05 9.11
CA LYS A 109 10.43 -6.37 10.32
C LYS A 109 11.91 -6.60 10.02
N GLY A 110 12.23 -7.12 8.84
CA GLY A 110 13.58 -7.30 8.35
C GLY A 110 14.22 -6.04 7.76
N GLN A 111 13.55 -4.88 7.83
CA GLN A 111 14.02 -3.59 7.31
C GLN A 111 14.43 -3.66 5.83
N LYS A 112 13.73 -4.47 5.03
CA LYS A 112 13.99 -4.67 3.59
C LYS A 112 13.27 -3.66 2.70
N VAL A 113 12.41 -2.82 3.29
CA VAL A 113 11.72 -1.72 2.62
C VAL A 113 12.20 -0.40 3.21
N VAL A 114 12.84 0.48 2.44
CA VAL A 114 13.40 1.73 3.02
C VAL A 114 12.32 2.78 3.28
N HIS A 115 11.41 2.93 2.32
CA HIS A 115 10.27 3.83 2.38
C HIS A 115 9.00 3.07 2.01
N SER A 116 7.93 3.25 2.79
CA SER A 116 6.60 2.78 2.44
C SER A 116 5.63 3.93 2.49
N LEU A 117 4.95 4.20 1.37
CA LEU A 117 3.82 5.11 1.30
C LEU A 117 2.54 4.28 1.18
N PHE A 118 1.53 4.58 1.96
CA PHE A 118 0.23 3.97 1.79
C PHE A 118 -0.91 4.93 1.98
N GLU A 119 -2.01 4.65 1.26
CA GLU A 119 -3.27 5.29 1.56
C GLU A 119 -3.82 4.71 2.86
N PHE A 120 -4.23 5.60 3.74
CA PHE A 120 -4.78 5.26 5.02
C PHE A 120 -6.26 5.55 5.03
N THR A 121 -7.04 4.52 4.70
CA THR A 121 -8.48 4.61 4.56
C THR A 121 -9.16 4.10 5.82
N TYR A 122 -9.90 4.96 6.52
CA TYR A 122 -10.64 4.59 7.72
C TYR A 122 -12.11 4.97 7.60
N TYR A 123 -12.96 4.05 8.08
CA TYR A 123 -14.41 4.14 7.99
C TYR A 123 -14.99 4.83 9.23
N THR A 124 -16.03 5.63 9.02
CA THR A 124 -16.70 6.39 10.10
C THR A 124 -17.66 5.53 10.91
N ASP A 125 -18.17 4.46 10.33
CA ASP A 125 -18.77 3.34 11.03
C ASP A 125 -17.65 2.38 11.44
N ASP A 126 -17.52 2.15 12.75
CA ASP A 126 -16.47 1.33 13.36
C ASP A 126 -16.62 -0.16 12.99
N LEU A 127 -16.29 -0.50 11.75
CA LEU A 127 -16.42 -1.84 11.17
C LEU A 127 -15.27 -2.77 11.59
N GLY A 128 -14.43 -2.38 12.57
CA GLY A 128 -13.25 -3.14 13.00
C GLY A 128 -12.03 -3.05 12.08
N TRP A 129 -12.05 -2.15 11.08
CA TRP A 129 -10.94 -1.94 10.15
C TRP A 129 -9.77 -1.18 10.81
N ASN A 130 -10.05 -0.46 11.89
CA ASN A 130 -9.06 0.32 12.64
C ASN A 130 -8.00 -0.58 13.30
N ASP A 131 -8.36 -1.78 13.77
CA ASP A 131 -7.43 -2.70 14.43
C ASP A 131 -6.29 -3.15 13.51
N GLY A 132 -6.58 -3.37 12.22
CA GLY A 132 -5.55 -3.75 11.24
C GLY A 132 -4.53 -2.65 11.01
N TYR A 133 -4.95 -1.40 11.09
CA TYR A 133 -4.05 -0.26 10.99
C TYR A 133 -3.20 -0.08 12.25
N VAL A 134 -3.78 -0.25 13.44
CA VAL A 134 -3.01 -0.27 14.70
C VAL A 134 -1.90 -1.34 14.63
N GLU A 135 -2.22 -2.55 14.18
CA GLU A 135 -1.23 -3.61 13.94
C GLU A 135 -0.16 -3.18 12.93
N THR A 136 -0.56 -2.53 11.84
CA THR A 136 0.35 -2.04 10.80
C THR A 136 1.33 -1.00 11.36
N PHE A 137 0.85 -0.03 12.13
CA PHE A 137 1.71 0.97 12.77
C PHE A 137 2.62 0.34 13.82
N ASP A 138 2.12 -0.58 14.65
CA ASP A 138 2.96 -1.29 15.62
C ASP A 138 4.09 -2.05 14.91
N MET A 139 3.79 -2.72 13.79
CA MET A 139 4.78 -3.41 12.98
C MET A 139 5.89 -2.47 12.49
N PHE A 140 5.52 -1.32 11.92
CA PHE A 140 6.49 -0.34 11.44
C PHE A 140 7.32 0.26 12.58
N LEU A 141 6.67 0.73 13.65
CA LEU A 141 7.36 1.38 14.77
C LEU A 141 8.28 0.40 15.51
N SER A 142 7.82 -0.84 15.73
CA SER A 142 8.63 -1.90 16.34
C SER A 142 9.82 -2.31 15.46
N ALA A 143 9.71 -2.16 14.13
CA ALA A 143 10.81 -2.36 13.19
C ALA A 143 11.73 -1.13 13.07
N GLY A 144 11.50 -0.06 13.83
CA GLY A 144 12.36 1.12 13.85
C GLY A 144 12.04 2.17 12.78
N TYR A 145 10.89 2.08 12.12
CA TYR A 145 10.44 3.11 11.19
C TYR A 145 9.87 4.29 11.96
N ALA A 146 9.90 5.46 11.34
CA ALA A 146 9.10 6.61 11.73
C ALA A 146 8.01 6.84 10.66
N CYS A 147 6.78 7.10 11.10
CA CYS A 147 5.62 7.26 10.22
C CYS A 147 5.02 8.66 10.30
N PHE A 148 4.70 9.22 9.14
CA PHE A 148 4.31 10.61 8.93
C PHE A 148 3.06 10.68 8.07
N ASP A 149 2.13 11.53 8.46
CA ASP A 149 1.08 11.99 7.54
C ASP A 149 1.67 13.06 6.62
N VAL A 150 1.61 12.78 5.32
CA VAL A 150 2.19 13.61 4.26
C VAL A 150 1.38 14.89 4.04
N GLU A 151 0.08 14.88 4.31
CA GLU A 151 -0.82 16.02 4.14
C GLU A 151 -0.72 16.98 5.32
N ARG A 152 -0.65 16.44 6.55
CA ARG A 152 -0.53 17.23 7.79
C ARG A 152 0.90 17.56 8.17
N LEU A 153 1.89 16.93 7.52
CA LEU A 153 3.32 17.11 7.80
C LEU A 153 3.69 16.84 9.27
N THR A 154 3.07 15.81 9.86
CA THR A 154 3.26 15.46 11.28
C THR A 154 3.56 13.97 11.44
N THR A 155 4.25 13.61 12.54
CA THR A 155 4.44 12.21 12.95
C THR A 155 3.16 11.67 13.56
N VAL A 156 2.74 10.47 13.19
CA VAL A 156 1.40 9.96 13.56
C VAL A 156 1.41 8.59 14.21
N GLY A 157 2.48 7.81 14.03
CA GLY A 157 2.49 6.40 14.46
C GLY A 157 2.22 6.21 15.96
N LYS A 158 2.84 7.02 16.82
CA LYS A 158 2.65 6.88 18.28
C LYS A 158 1.24 7.27 18.73
N GLU A 159 0.71 8.34 18.16
CA GLU A 159 -0.63 8.83 18.47
C GLU A 159 -1.68 7.77 18.12
N ILE A 160 -1.52 7.11 16.97
CA ILE A 160 -2.43 6.02 16.54
C ILE A 160 -2.36 4.83 17.51
N LEU A 161 -1.17 4.46 17.99
CA LEU A 161 -1.02 3.38 18.99
C LEU A 161 -1.60 3.75 20.37
N GLU A 162 -1.50 5.01 20.78
CA GLU A 162 -1.96 5.47 22.10
C GLU A 162 -3.47 5.60 22.17
N HIS A 163 -4.11 6.05 21.09
CA HIS A 163 -5.54 6.32 21.07
C HIS A 163 -6.38 5.14 20.59
N GLY A 164 -5.84 4.24 19.76
CA GLY A 164 -6.51 3.05 19.23
C GLY A 164 -7.69 3.35 18.28
N ALA A 165 -8.38 4.49 18.47
CA ALA A 165 -9.50 4.97 17.69
C ALA A 165 -9.10 6.18 16.85
N MET A 166 -9.20 6.02 15.54
CA MET A 166 -8.60 6.93 14.56
C MET A 166 -9.46 8.18 14.31
N GLN A 167 -10.74 8.10 14.64
CA GLN A 167 -11.73 9.18 14.52
C GLN A 167 -11.41 10.36 15.46
N GLU A 168 -10.71 10.12 16.57
CA GLU A 168 -10.30 11.18 17.49
C GLU A 168 -9.15 12.02 16.92
N ILE A 169 -8.26 11.39 16.15
CA ILE A 169 -7.07 12.03 15.55
C ILE A 169 -7.43 12.66 14.19
N TYR A 170 -8.33 12.00 13.45
CA TYR A 170 -8.73 12.40 12.11
C TYR A 170 -10.25 12.54 12.01
N PRO A 171 -10.80 13.73 12.30
CA PRO A 171 -12.22 13.97 12.12
C PRO A 171 -12.54 13.97 10.63
N CYS A 172 -13.45 13.08 10.24
CA CYS A 172 -14.06 13.10 8.93
C CYS A 172 -14.97 14.31 8.74
N GLY A 173 -15.08 14.77 7.49
CA GLY A 173 -16.14 15.71 7.13
C GLY A 173 -17.52 15.09 7.41
N GLU A 174 -18.47 15.90 7.86
CA GLU A 174 -19.84 15.44 8.16
C GLU A 174 -20.45 14.73 6.94
N GLY A 175 -21.01 13.54 7.17
CA GLY A 175 -21.73 12.77 6.15
C GLY A 175 -20.86 11.95 5.19
N LEU A 176 -19.53 11.91 5.39
CA LEU A 176 -18.66 11.03 4.62
C LEU A 176 -18.62 9.62 5.24
N PRO A 177 -18.75 8.54 4.44
CA PRO A 177 -18.72 7.17 4.96
C PRO A 177 -17.31 6.74 5.40
N TYR A 178 -16.27 7.32 4.80
CA TYR A 178 -14.87 7.06 5.11
C TYR A 178 -14.02 8.31 4.87
N CYS A 179 -12.79 8.28 5.34
CA CYS A 179 -11.77 9.27 5.05
C CYS A 179 -10.44 8.61 4.74
N GLN A 180 -9.58 9.38 4.09
CA GLN A 180 -8.31 8.93 3.58
C GLN A 180 -7.26 9.98 3.88
N THR A 181 -6.04 9.52 4.12
CA THR A 181 -4.84 10.36 4.10
C THR A 181 -3.65 9.51 3.64
N ASN A 182 -2.50 10.13 3.40
CA ASN A 182 -1.31 9.45 2.92
C ASN A 182 -0.27 9.33 4.03
N ILE A 183 0.12 8.10 4.35
CA ILE A 183 1.11 7.82 5.39
C ILE A 183 2.42 7.35 4.77
N LEU A 184 3.51 8.05 5.09
CA LEU A 184 4.87 7.65 4.77
C LEU A 184 5.56 7.09 6.02
N CYS A 185 5.88 5.81 6.01
CA CYS A 185 6.77 5.18 6.98
C CYS A 185 8.17 4.99 6.40
N THR A 186 9.22 5.37 7.13
CA THR A 186 10.61 5.21 6.66
C THR A 186 11.60 4.90 7.77
N LEU A 187 12.66 4.16 7.40
CA LEU A 187 13.83 3.91 8.24
C LEU A 187 14.75 5.13 8.36
N ASP A 188 14.68 6.08 7.43
CA ASP A 188 15.54 7.26 7.38
C ASP A 188 14.78 8.51 7.86
N ALA A 189 14.33 8.48 9.10
CA ALA A 189 13.54 9.57 9.68
C ALA A 189 14.30 10.92 9.66
N ALA A 190 15.64 10.88 9.68
CA ALA A 190 16.50 12.06 9.70
C ALA A 190 16.49 12.84 8.36
N SER A 191 16.15 12.22 7.23
CA SER A 191 16.08 12.91 5.94
C SER A 191 14.73 13.61 5.68
N LEU A 192 13.72 13.39 6.52
CA LEU A 192 12.36 13.89 6.33
C LEU A 192 12.12 15.39 6.58
N PRO A 193 12.79 16.09 7.52
CA PRO A 193 12.67 17.54 7.64
C PRO A 193 13.00 18.27 6.32
N THR A 194 13.85 17.65 5.50
CA THR A 194 14.19 18.09 4.14
C THR A 194 13.03 17.90 3.14
N LEU A 195 12.23 16.83 3.26
CA LEU A 195 11.10 16.56 2.37
C LEU A 195 9.89 17.47 2.65
N ALA A 196 9.56 17.74 3.91
CA ALA A 196 8.51 18.71 4.27
C ALA A 196 8.84 20.12 3.73
N THR A 197 10.13 20.48 3.72
CA THR A 197 10.61 21.75 3.15
C THR A 197 10.48 21.79 1.62
N ILE A 198 10.60 20.64 0.94
CA ILE A 198 10.45 20.52 -0.52
C ILE A 198 8.97 20.57 -0.94
N ALA A 199 8.08 19.85 -0.23
CA ALA A 199 6.63 19.89 -0.49
C ALA A 199 6.04 21.31 -0.29
N HIS A 200 6.55 22.06 0.69
CA HIS A 200 6.12 23.43 0.92
C HIS A 200 6.57 24.40 -0.21
N LYS A 201 7.63 24.05 -0.96
CA LYS A 201 8.10 24.82 -2.12
C LYS A 201 7.33 24.47 -3.41
N SER A 202 7.00 23.20 -3.64
CA SER A 202 6.26 22.79 -4.85
C SER A 202 4.83 23.33 -4.90
N HIS A 203 4.16 23.51 -3.76
CA HIS A 203 2.85 24.19 -3.72
C HIS A 203 2.90 25.70 -3.92
N ARG A 204 4.08 26.33 -3.84
CA ARG A 204 4.25 27.77 -4.09
C ARG A 204 4.75 28.09 -5.49
N THR A 205 5.28 27.12 -6.21
CA THR A 205 5.64 27.25 -7.63
C THR A 205 4.60 26.53 -8.47
N GLY A 206 3.43 27.13 -8.61
CA GLY A 206 2.56 26.82 -9.73
C GLY A 206 3.27 27.19 -11.03
N VAL A 207 3.88 26.18 -11.65
CA VAL A 207 4.27 26.14 -13.06
C VAL A 207 3.73 24.84 -13.62
#